data_AF-A0A1G9XIS0-F1
#
_entry.id   AF-A0A1G9XIS0-F1
#
_cell.length_a   1.000
_cell.length_b   1.000
_cell.length_c   1.000
_cell.angle_alpha   90.00
_cell.angle_beta   90.00
_cell.angle_gamma   90.00
#
_symmetry.space_group_name_H-M   'P 1'
#
loop_
_entity.id
_entity.type
_entity.pdbx_description
1 polymer ?
#
loop_
_entity_poly.entity_id
_entity_poly.type
_entity_poly.pdbx_seq_one_letter_code
_entity_poly.pdbx_strand_id
1 'polypeptide(L)' 'MHSVLPDGSVTVLDDNGLLHDATAEAVRAGGWRAPRAGQRVALRHEDGEIVAVLPPTRS' A
#
# COMPACT_ATOMS: atom_id res chain seq x y z
N MET A 1 -5.05 8.42 -3.58
CA MET A 1 -4.09 9.42 -3.06
C MET A 1 -3.50 8.82 -1.80
N HIS A 2 -2.18 8.90 -1.57
CA HIS A 2 -1.57 8.36 -0.35
C HIS A 2 -0.59 9.35 0.25
N SER A 3 -0.54 9.37 1.59
CA SER A 3 0.51 10.00 2.39
C SER A 3 1.43 8.92 2.93
N VAL A 4 2.75 9.07 2.73
CA VAL A 4 3.76 8.25 3.40
C VAL A 4 3.97 8.84 4.79
N LEU A 5 3.77 8.04 5.83
CA LEU A 5 3.97 8.46 7.21
C LEU A 5 5.46 8.31 7.59
N PRO A 6 5.96 9.06 8.60
CA PRO A 6 7.39 9.05 8.98
C PRO A 6 7.91 7.66 9.38
N ASP A 7 7.02 6.75 9.76
CA ASP A 7 7.30 5.37 10.16
C ASP A 7 7.42 4.40 8.98
N GLY A 8 7.16 4.85 7.75
CA GLY A 8 7.21 4.04 6.52
C GLY A 8 5.90 3.34 6.18
N SER A 9 4.83 3.55 6.95
CA SER A 9 3.48 3.12 6.60
C SER A 9 2.85 4.03 5.53
N VAL A 10 1.79 3.54 4.90
CA VAL A 10 1.08 4.27 3.84
C VAL A 10 -0.43 4.09 3.96
N THR A 11 -1.17 5.16 3.69
CA THR A 11 -2.64 5.10 3.54
C THR A 11 -3.01 5.04 2.06
N VAL A 12 -3.68 3.97 1.61
CA VAL A 12 -4.08 3.74 0.22
C VAL A 12 -5.57 4.02 0.05
N LEU A 13 -5.92 4.74 -1.02
CA LEU A 13 -7.30 4.91 -1.46
C LEU A 13 -7.61 3.88 -2.54
N ASP A 14 -8.63 3.05 -2.34
CA ASP A 14 -9.09 2.09 -3.36
C ASP A 14 -10.03 2.73 -4.39
N ASP A 15 -10.39 1.97 -5.42
CA ASP A 15 -11.26 2.44 -6.51
C ASP A 15 -12.73 2.66 -6.07
N ASN A 16 -13.12 2.17 -4.88
CA ASN A 16 -14.43 2.42 -4.28
C ASN A 16 -14.43 3.66 -3.36
N GLY A 17 -13.28 4.30 -3.18
CA GLY A 17 -13.13 5.47 -2.31
C GLY A 17 -12.89 5.15 -0.84
N LEU A 18 -12.57 3.90 -0.49
CA LEU A 18 -12.21 3.51 0.87
C LEU A 18 -10.72 3.70 1.13
N LEU A 19 -10.40 4.14 2.36
CA LEU A 19 -9.03 4.28 2.84
C LEU A 19 -8.59 3.01 3.56
N HIS A 20 -7.37 2.59 3.28
CA HIS A 20 -6.73 1.40 3.81
C HIS A 20 -5.35 1.74 4.34
N ASP A 21 -5.06 1.41 5.59
CA ASP A 21 -3.73 1.64 6.16
C ASP A 21 -2.86 0.39 6.02
N ALA A 22 -1.70 0.55 5.38
CA ALA A 22 -0.71 -0.50 5.23
C ALA A 22 0.52 -0.19 6.06
N THR A 23 0.94 -1.15 6.87
CA THR A 23 2.11 -1.02 7.76
C THR A 23 3.41 -0.88 6.96
N ALA A 24 4.45 -0.34 7.59
CA ALA A 24 5.78 -0.28 6.99
C ALA A 24 6.32 -1.69 6.64
N GLU A 25 5.91 -2.72 7.39
CA GLU A 25 6.24 -4.10 7.10
C GLU A 25 5.62 -4.57 5.78
N ALA A 26 4.33 -4.33 5.58
CA ALA A 26 3.64 -4.65 4.33
C ALA A 26 4.22 -3.89 3.13
N VAL A 27 4.62 -2.63 3.32
CA VAL A 27 5.30 -1.83 2.28
C VAL A 27 6.63 -2.47 1.89
N ARG A 28 7.44 -2.88 2.88
CA ARG A 28 8.73 -3.55 2.65
C ARG A 28 8.57 -4.94 2.06
N ALA A 29 7.55 -5.69 2.47
CA ALA A 29 7.24 -7.02 1.95
C ALA A 29 6.97 -7.01 0.44
N GLY A 30 6.42 -5.92 -0.08
CA GLY A 30 6.24 -5.71 -1.52
C GLY A 30 7.44 -5.10 -2.25
N GLY A 31 8.59 -4.96 -1.58
CA GLY A 31 9.85 -4.52 -2.19
C GLY A 31 10.01 -3.01 -2.31
N TRP A 32 9.16 -2.21 -1.68
CA TRP A 32 9.26 -0.76 -1.74
C TRP A 32 10.20 -0.21 -0.67
N ARG A 33 10.96 0.84 -1.05
CA ARG A 33 11.52 1.77 -0.07
C ARG A 33 10.48 2.76 0.43
N ALA A 34 9.73 3.37 -0.50
CA ALA A 34 8.59 4.25 -0.24
C ALA A 34 7.79 4.44 -1.54
N PRO A 35 6.49 4.12 -1.59
CA PRO A 35 5.63 4.47 -2.72
C PRO A 35 5.46 5.99 -2.84
N ARG A 36 5.41 6.55 -4.05
CA ARG A 36 5.26 8.01 -4.24
C ARG A 36 3.79 8.43 -4.28
N ALA A 37 3.40 9.49 -3.58
CA ALA A 37 2.01 9.96 -3.53
C ALA A 37 1.34 9.98 -4.93
N GLY A 38 0.19 9.32 -5.06
CA GLY A 38 -0.54 9.21 -6.33
C GLY A 38 -0.13 8.02 -7.22
N GLN A 39 0.88 7.26 -6.83
CA GLN A 39 1.25 6.01 -7.49
C GLN A 39 0.21 4.93 -7.23
N ARG A 40 -0.22 4.22 -8.28
CA ARG A 40 -1.07 3.02 -8.14
C ARG A 40 -0.27 1.87 -7.55
N VAL A 41 -0.90 1.11 -6.69
CA VAL A 41 -0.36 -0.09 -6.02
C VAL A 41 -1.44 -1.17 -6.01
N ALA A 42 -1.02 -2.42 -5.84
CA ALA A 42 -1.93 -3.52 -5.52
C ALA A 42 -1.76 -3.89 -4.03
N LEU A 43 -2.86 -4.23 -3.36
CA LEU A 43 -2.83 -4.67 -1.97
C LEU A 43 -3.05 -6.18 -1.91
N ARG A 44 -2.18 -6.89 -1.20
CA ARG A 44 -2.39 -8.30 -0.85
C ARG A 44 -2.92 -8.38 0.57
N HIS A 45 -4.04 -9.08 0.72
CA HIS A 45 -4.68 -9.30 2.01
C HIS A 45 -4.57 -10.78 2.42
N GLU A 46 -4.37 -11.02 3.71
CA GLU A 46 -4.48 -12.33 4.36
C GLU A 46 -5.29 -12.14 5.65
N ASP A 47 -6.34 -12.94 5.84
CA ASP A 47 -7.25 -12.84 7.01
C ASP A 47 -7.79 -11.42 7.29
N GLY A 48 -7.96 -10.62 6.23
CA GLY A 48 -8.45 -9.24 6.32
C GLY A 48 -7.37 -8.20 6.61
N GLU A 49 -6.12 -8.61 6.80
CA GLU A 49 -4.98 -7.74 7.04
C GLU A 49 -4.15 -7.53 5.76
N ILE A 50 -3.64 -6.31 5.55
CA ILE A 50 -2.75 -6.00 4.44
C ILE A 50 -1.34 -6.50 4.77
N VAL A 51 -0.93 -7.57 4.10
CA VAL A 51 0.39 -8.19 4.30
C VAL A 51 1.43 -7.75 3.27
N ALA A 52 1.01 -7.15 2.13
CA ALA A 52 1.95 -6.59 1.17
C ALA A 52 1.33 -5.47 0.31
N VAL A 53 2.12 -4.43 0.04
CA VAL A 53 1.83 -3.39 -0.96
C VAL A 53 2.68 -3.66 -2.19
N LEU A 54 2.11 -4.07 -3.31
CA LEU A 54 2.83 -4.53 -4.49
C LEU A 54 2.80 -3.48 -5.63
N PRO A 55 3.78 -3.51 -6.56
CA PRO A 55 3.65 -2.87 -7.86
C PRO A 55 2.32 -3.25 -8.53
N PRO A 56 1.68 -2.32 -9.25
CA PRO A 56 0.49 -2.65 -10.01
C PRO A 56 0.90 -3.71 -11.04
N THR A 57 0.29 -4.88 -10.97
CA THR A 57 0.46 -5.89 -12.01
C THR A 57 -0.12 -5.32 -13.30
N ARG A 58 0.64 -5.36 -14.40
CA ARG A 58 0.04 -5.15 -15.72
C ARG A 58 -0.96 -6.30 -15.92
N SER A 59 -2.24 -5.95 -15.98
CA SER A 59 -3.28 -6.81 -16.53
C SER A 59 -2.95 -7.19 -17.96
#